data_AF-A0A923N0R1-F1
#
_entry.id   AF-A0A923N0R1-F1
#
_cell.length_a   1.000
_cell.length_b   1.000
_cell.length_c   1.000
_cell.angle_alpha   90.00
_cell.angle_beta   90.00
_cell.angle_gamma   90.00
#
_symmetry.space_group_name_H-M   'P 1'
#
loop_
_entity.id
_entity.type
_entity.pdbx_description
1 polymer ?
#
loop_
_entity_poly.entity_id
_entity_poly.type
_entity_poly.pdbx_seq_one_letter_code
_entity_poly.pdbx_strand_id
1 'polypeptide(L)' 'MSRMIYDYTKEVLERVSFNTELFIKELKKAVKNLLPYELESLKQWLDFFTSEKPELQKCLFIVTE' A
#
# COMPACT_ATOMS: atom_id res chain seq x y z
N MET A 1 17.24 9.10 8.89
CA MET A 1 16.05 9.89 8.49
C MET A 1 15.47 9.33 7.19
N SER A 2 15.04 8.06 7.20
CA SER A 2 14.79 7.31 5.94
C SER A 2 13.46 6.55 5.96
N ARG A 3 12.50 6.94 6.82
CA ARG A 3 11.16 6.34 6.89
C ARG A 3 10.02 7.28 6.47
N MET A 4 10.33 8.56 6.21
CA MET A 4 9.31 9.59 5.99
C MET A 4 8.39 9.29 4.79
N ILE A 5 8.94 8.76 3.69
CA ILE A 5 8.16 8.41 2.49
C ILE A 5 7.29 7.17 2.74
N TYR A 6 7.84 6.14 3.40
CA TYR A 6 7.12 4.93 3.73
C TYR A 6 6.00 5.16 4.75
N ASP A 7 6.26 5.90 5.84
CA ASP A 7 5.26 6.26 6.85
C ASP A 7 4.16 7.13 6.23
N TYR A 8 4.53 8.12 5.41
CA TYR A 8 3.56 8.92 4.67
C TYR A 8 2.68 8.06 3.74
N THR A 9 3.30 7.11 3.04
CA THR A 9 2.57 6.18 2.17
C THR A 9 1.56 5.36 2.95
N LYS A 10 1.94 4.83 4.12
CA LYS A 10 1.02 4.10 4.99
C LYS A 10 -0.15 4.96 5.44
N GLU A 11 0.12 6.15 5.98
CA GLU A 11 -0.94 7.06 6.42
C GLU A 11 -1.93 7.38 5.29
N VAL A 12 -1.42 7.63 4.07
CA VAL A 12 -2.28 7.88 2.91
C VAL A 12 -3.13 6.65 2.60
N LEU A 13 -2.54 5.46 2.51
CA LEU A 13 -3.25 4.21 2.24
C LEU A 13 -4.30 3.89 3.30
N GLU A 14 -3.98 4.07 4.58
CA GLU A 14 -4.93 3.90 5.69
C GLU A 14 -6.11 4.86 5.57
N ARG A 15 -5.83 6.15 5.31
CA ARG A 15 -6.85 7.18 5.14
C ARG A 15 -7.76 6.91 3.95
N VAL A 16 -7.23 6.39 2.84
CA VAL A 16 -8.05 6.10 1.65
C VAL A 16 -8.64 4.68 1.64
N SER A 17 -8.38 3.88 2.68
CA SER A 17 -8.80 2.46 2.75
C SER A 17 -10.31 2.25 2.78
N PHE A 18 -11.11 3.30 2.98
CA PHE A 18 -12.57 3.24 2.88
C PHE A 18 -13.08 3.16 1.44
N ASN A 19 -12.25 3.50 0.44
CA ASN A 19 -12.63 3.49 -0.97
C ASN A 19 -11.60 2.70 -1.78
N THR A 20 -12.00 1.53 -2.27
CA THR A 20 -11.14 0.62 -3.03
C THR A 20 -10.53 1.26 -4.28
N GLU A 21 -11.29 2.07 -5.03
CA GLU A 21 -10.78 2.72 -6.24
C GLU A 21 -9.71 3.76 -5.93
N LEU A 22 -9.91 4.54 -4.86
CA LEU A 22 -8.95 5.53 -4.40
C LEU A 22 -7.70 4.85 -3.83
N PHE A 23 -7.88 3.78 -3.05
CA PHE A 23 -6.79 2.97 -2.51
C PHE A 23 -5.90 2.40 -3.62
N ILE A 24 -6.50 1.83 -4.68
CA ILE A 24 -5.77 1.32 -5.84
C ILE A 24 -4.94 2.43 -6.51
N LYS A 25 -5.49 3.64 -6.64
CA LYS A 25 -4.78 4.78 -7.26
C LYS A 25 -3.57 5.21 -6.44
N GLU A 26 -3.74 5.36 -5.12
CA GLU A 26 -2.64 5.76 -4.24
C GLU A 26 -1.60 4.63 -4.09
N LEU A 27 -2.02 3.37 -4.05
CA LEU A 27 -1.12 2.23 -4.05
C LEU A 27 -0.24 2.20 -5.30
N LYS A 28 -0.82 2.43 -6.49
CA LYS A 28 -0.03 2.53 -7.74
C LYS A 28 0.99 3.67 -7.71
N LYS A 29 0.68 4.79 -7.05
CA LYS A 29 1.65 5.89 -6.86
C LYS A 29 2.75 5.48 -5.90
N ALA A 30 2.39 4.88 -4.77
CA ALA A 30 3.33 4.37 -3.78
C ALA A 30 4.34 3.39 -4.39
N VAL A 31 3.85 2.43 -5.17
CA VAL A 31 4.69 1.43 -5.85
C VAL A 31 5.75 2.07 -6.77
N LYS A 32 5.40 3.20 -7.41
CA LYS A 32 6.33 3.94 -8.28
C LYS A 32 7.31 4.84 -7.52
N ASN A 33 6.96 5.25 -6.31
CA ASN A 33 7.71 6.25 -5.55
C ASN A 33 8.62 5.62 -4.49
N LEU A 34 8.30 4.41 -4.03
CA LEU A 34 9.05 3.68 -3.01
C LEU A 34 10.24 2.93 -3.61
N LEU A 35 11.30 2.83 -2.81
CA LEU A 35 12.46 2.00 -3.14
C LEU A 35 12.12 0.52 -2.98
N PRO A 36 12.87 -0.41 -3.64
CA PRO A 36 12.57 -1.84 -3.60
C PRO A 36 12.41 -2.41 -2.19
N TYR A 37 13.28 -2.03 -1.25
CA TYR A 37 13.24 -2.48 0.13
C TYR A 37 12.02 -1.94 0.91
N GLU A 38 11.56 -0.73 0.57
CA GLU A 38 10.34 -0.16 1.15
C GLU A 38 9.10 -0.83 0.57
N LEU A 39 9.15 -1.22 -0.71
CA LEU A 39 8.10 -1.96 -1.37
C LEU A 39 7.90 -3.34 -0.76
N GLU A 40 8.98 -4.06 -0.45
CA GLU A 40 8.93 -5.33 0.28
C GLU A 40 8.26 -5.15 1.65
N SER A 41 8.65 -4.10 2.38
CA SER A 41 8.02 -3.74 3.66
C SER A 41 6.54 -3.37 3.48
N LEU A 42 6.18 -2.73 2.37
CA LEU A 42 4.80 -2.35 2.06
C LEU A 42 3.96 -3.58 1.74
N LYS A 43 4.49 -4.56 0.99
CA LYS A 43 3.82 -5.84 0.70
C LYS A 43 3.44 -6.56 1.98
N GLN A 44 4.38 -6.73 2.90
CA GLN A 44 4.12 -7.43 4.16
C GLN A 44 3.05 -6.71 4.99
N TRP A 45 3.09 -5.37 5.01
CA TRP A 45 2.07 -4.59 5.70
C TRP A 45 0.70 -4.69 5.02
N LEU A 46 0.64 -4.66 3.69
CA LEU A 46 -0.60 -4.81 2.93
C LEU A 46 -1.24 -6.17 3.12
N ASP A 47 -0.46 -7.24 3.17
CA ASP A 47 -0.95 -8.60 3.43
C ASP A 47 -1.69 -8.66 4.78
N PHE A 48 -1.08 -8.09 5.82
CA PHE A 48 -1.71 -7.95 7.14
C PHE A 48 -2.94 -7.02 7.10
N PHE A 49 -2.81 -5.84 6.50
CA PHE A 49 -3.87 -4.83 6.47
C PHE A 49 -5.11 -5.26 5.68
N THR A 50 -4.92 -6.02 4.60
CA THR A 50 -6.01 -6.53 3.76
C THR A 50 -6.57 -7.85 4.23
N SER A 51 -5.95 -8.51 5.22
CA SER A 51 -6.50 -9.72 5.85
C SER A 51 -7.86 -9.47 6.50
N GLU A 52 -8.10 -8.26 7.03
CA GLU A 52 -9.39 -7.86 7.61
C GLU A 52 -10.36 -7.24 6.59
N LYS A 53 -9.91 -7.03 5.34
CA LYS A 53 -10.64 -6.30 4.28
C LYS A 53 -10.55 -7.07 2.95
N PRO A 54 -11.39 -8.09 2.74
CA PRO A 54 -11.35 -8.92 1.53
C PRO A 54 -11.56 -8.11 0.23
N GLU A 55 -12.25 -6.97 0.29
CA GLU A 55 -12.40 -6.05 -0.83
C GLU A 55 -11.07 -5.42 -1.29
N LEU A 56 -10.10 -5.30 -0.39
CA LEU A 56 -8.77 -4.76 -0.69
C LEU A 56 -7.76 -5.84 -1.08
N GLN A 57 -8.05 -7.13 -0.88
CA GLN A 57 -7.14 -8.23 -1.29
C GLN A 57 -6.81 -8.20 -2.78
N LYS A 58 -7.76 -7.76 -3.62
CA LYS A 58 -7.52 -7.57 -5.06
C LYS A 58 -6.42 -6.55 -5.36
N CYS A 59 -6.12 -5.66 -4.43
CA CYS A 59 -5.05 -4.67 -4.56
C CYS A 59 -3.66 -5.30 -4.38
N LEU A 60 -3.53 -6.46 -3.73
CA LEU A 60 -2.26 -7.15 -3.55
C LEU A 60 -1.61 -7.55 -4.88
N PHE A 61 -2.42 -7.84 -5.91
CA PHE A 61 -1.94 -8.13 -7.26
C PHE A 61 -1.14 -6.96 -7.86
N ILE A 62 -1.46 -5.71 -7.52
CA ILE A 62 -0.81 -4.50 -8.06
C ILE A 62 0.66 -4.41 -7.63
N VAL A 63 0.99 -4.96 -6.46
CA VAL A 63 2.35 -4.91 -5.91
C VAL A 63 3.15 -6.13 -6.33
N THR A 64 2.47 -7.21 -6.74
CA THR A 64 3.08 -8.52 -7.02
C THR A 64 3.61 -8.66 -8.44
N GLU A 65 3.13 -7.81 -9.37
CA GLU A 65 3.56 -7.71 -10.77
C GLU A 65 4.68 -6.65 -10.94
#